data_AF-A0A7S2FIJ7-F1
#
_entry.id   AF-A0A7S2FIJ7-F1
#
_cell.length_a   1.000
_cell.length_b   1.000
_cell.length_c   1.000
_cell.angle_alpha   90.00
_cell.angle_beta   90.00
_cell.angle_gamma   90.00
#
_symmetry.space_group_name_H-M   'P 1'
#
loop_
_entity.id
_entity.type
_entity.pdbx_description
1 polymer ?
#
loop_
_entity_poly.entity_id
_entity_poly.type
_entity_poly.pdbx_seq_one_letter_code
_entity_poly.pdbx_strand_id
1 'polypeptide(L)'
;TGPGRPRHTTTVAIMSAPPPPPPTAQPSAGLPAQQQHAGGASAQQQQQQQQPQTNDSLFAKDLRLMMYGFGDSKHPLDATVSLVEDIVVEYITDLVHRAAHLARKRGARMSREDV
;
A
#
# COMPACT_ATOMS: atom_id res chain seq x y z
N THR A 1 40.66 41.25 36.30
CA THR A 1 39.51 42.11 35.93
C THR A 1 39.09 41.76 34.52
N GLY A 2 37.94 41.08 34.37
CA GLY A 2 37.32 40.74 33.07
C GLY A 2 36.63 41.94 32.41
N PRO A 3 35.87 41.78 31.30
CA PRO A 3 34.69 40.90 31.20
C PRO A 3 34.67 40.11 29.86
N GLY A 4 33.73 39.26 29.44
CA GLY A 4 32.43 38.77 29.91
C GLY A 4 31.79 38.00 28.73
N ARG A 5 31.23 36.80 28.98
CA ARG A 5 30.24 36.13 28.10
C ARG A 5 28.88 36.85 28.24
N PRO A 6 27.83 36.71 27.36
CA PRO A 6 27.39 35.45 26.70
C PRO A 6 26.63 35.54 25.33
N ARG A 7 26.36 34.35 24.76
CA ARG A 7 25.17 33.85 23.98
C ARG A 7 24.49 34.70 22.88
N HIS A 8 24.44 34.10 21.68
CA HIS A 8 23.22 34.03 20.86
C HIS A 8 23.06 32.62 20.27
N THR A 9 21.87 32.08 20.48
CA THR A 9 21.28 30.90 19.81
C THR A 9 20.60 31.38 18.52
N THR A 10 20.64 30.62 17.42
CA THR A 10 19.65 30.54 16.30
C THR A 10 20.32 29.72 15.19
N THR A 11 20.00 28.43 14.99
CA THR A 11 18.82 27.88 14.30
C THR A 11 18.82 28.13 12.78
N VAL A 12 19.18 27.06 12.06
CA VAL A 12 18.66 26.59 10.75
C VAL A 12 18.86 27.46 9.51
N ALA A 13 19.56 26.90 8.50
CA ALA A 13 19.03 26.72 7.15
C ALA A 13 19.99 25.86 6.29
N ILE A 14 19.61 24.59 6.14
CA ILE A 14 19.97 23.71 5.03
C ILE A 14 19.54 24.36 3.72
N MET A 15 20.48 24.84 2.90
CA MET A 15 20.22 25.19 1.51
C MET A 15 20.52 23.97 0.65
N SER A 16 19.47 23.21 0.36
CA SER A 16 19.45 22.19 -0.68
C SER A 16 19.78 22.87 -2.02
N ALA A 17 20.83 22.42 -2.69
CA ALA A 17 21.11 22.81 -4.07
C ALA A 17 19.98 22.30 -4.99
N PRO A 18 19.56 23.07 -6.01
CA PRO A 18 18.62 22.58 -7.01
C PRO A 18 19.27 21.57 -7.98
N PRO A 19 18.52 20.60 -8.54
CA PRO A 19 19.04 19.67 -9.54
C PRO A 19 19.39 20.39 -10.86
N PRO A 20 20.31 19.83 -11.68
CA PRO A 20 20.71 20.43 -12.96
C PRO A 20 19.57 20.39 -14.00
N PRO A 21 19.53 21.32 -14.96
CA PRO A 21 18.53 21.34 -16.03
C PRO A 21 18.76 20.19 -17.05
N PRO A 22 17.70 19.75 -17.75
CA PRO A 22 17.84 18.74 -18.82
C PRO A 22 18.62 19.30 -20.02
N PRO A 23 19.31 18.44 -20.80
CA PRO A 23 20.09 18.88 -21.96
C PRO A 23 19.19 19.45 -23.05
N THR A 24 19.43 20.72 -23.36
CA THR A 24 18.85 21.44 -24.48
C THR A 24 19.37 20.86 -25.80
N ALA A 25 18.52 20.17 -26.56
CA ALA A 25 18.75 19.88 -27.96
C ALA A 25 18.07 20.96 -28.80
N GLN A 26 18.85 21.91 -29.32
CA GLN A 26 18.49 22.70 -30.50
C GLN A 26 19.32 22.18 -31.68
N PRO A 27 18.76 22.12 -32.89
CA PRO A 27 19.13 23.18 -33.84
C PRO A 27 18.01 23.67 -34.78
N SER A 28 18.08 24.99 -35.01
CA SER A 28 17.95 25.73 -36.28
C SER A 28 16.63 25.76 -37.08
N ALA A 29 15.96 26.91 -36.94
CA ALA A 29 15.51 27.86 -37.98
C ALA A 29 14.71 27.37 -39.22
N GLY A 30 13.44 27.77 -39.27
CA GLY A 30 12.61 27.86 -40.49
C GLY A 30 11.21 28.39 -40.18
N LEU A 31 10.79 29.46 -40.88
CA LEU A 31 9.49 30.15 -40.73
C LEU A 31 8.31 29.36 -41.36
N PRO A 32 7.02 29.69 -41.06
CA PRO A 32 5.89 28.77 -41.18
C PRO A 32 5.04 28.94 -42.46
N ALA A 33 4.45 27.84 -42.95
CA ALA A 33 3.29 27.87 -43.88
C ALA A 33 2.49 26.54 -43.83
N GLN A 34 1.17 26.67 -44.01
CA GLN A 34 0.07 25.67 -43.97
C GLN A 34 0.34 24.28 -44.59
N GLN A 35 -0.24 23.21 -44.01
CA GLN A 35 -1.41 22.48 -44.54
C GLN A 35 -1.58 21.09 -43.88
N GLN A 36 -2.84 20.73 -43.63
CA GLN A 36 -3.35 19.50 -42.99
C GLN A 36 -3.02 18.26 -43.83
N HIS A 37 -2.66 17.12 -43.21
CA HIS A 37 -3.01 15.76 -43.65
C HIS A 37 -2.72 14.71 -42.56
N ALA A 38 -3.48 13.62 -42.63
CA ALA A 38 -3.74 12.61 -41.62
C ALA A 38 -2.58 11.65 -41.29
N GLY A 39 -2.66 11.04 -40.11
CA GLY A 39 -2.27 9.64 -39.92
C GLY A 39 -1.12 9.39 -38.94
N GLY A 40 -1.40 8.63 -37.88
CA GLY A 40 -0.38 7.90 -37.12
C GLY A 40 -0.05 8.45 -35.74
N ALA A 41 -1.05 8.51 -34.85
CA ALA A 41 -0.77 8.61 -33.42
C ALA A 41 -0.15 7.28 -32.96
N SER A 42 1.16 7.28 -32.76
CA SER A 42 1.88 6.22 -32.06
C SER A 42 1.27 6.05 -30.67
N ALA A 43 0.50 4.98 -30.53
CA ALA A 43 -0.05 4.53 -29.27
C ALA A 43 1.11 4.23 -28.31
N GLN A 44 1.41 5.17 -27.41
CA GLN A 44 2.03 4.85 -26.14
C GLN A 44 1.01 4.01 -25.36
N GLN A 45 1.09 2.69 -25.53
CA GLN A 45 0.50 1.74 -24.62
C GLN A 45 1.23 1.90 -23.28
N GLN A 46 0.74 2.83 -22.44
CA GLN A 46 0.92 2.71 -21.01
C GLN A 46 0.18 1.44 -20.61
N GLN A 47 0.91 0.33 -20.54
CA GLN A 47 0.50 -0.81 -19.74
C GLN A 47 0.33 -0.29 -18.32
N GLN A 48 -0.92 0.05 -17.96
CA GLN A 48 -1.36 0.04 -16.58
C GLN A 48 -1.11 -1.39 -16.11
N GLN A 49 0.05 -1.60 -15.48
CA GLN A 49 0.22 -2.70 -14.56
C GLN A 49 -0.94 -2.55 -13.58
N GLN A 50 -1.94 -3.42 -13.73
CA GLN A 50 -2.98 -3.59 -12.75
C GLN A 50 -2.24 -4.07 -11.50
N GLN A 51 -1.88 -3.11 -10.66
CA GLN A 51 -1.35 -3.35 -9.34
C GLN A 51 -2.37 -4.29 -8.69
N PRO A 52 -1.97 -5.50 -8.26
CA PRO A 52 -2.88 -6.40 -7.60
C PRO A 52 -3.55 -5.60 -6.49
N GLN A 53 -4.87 -5.48 -6.54
CA GLN A 53 -5.66 -4.82 -5.53
C GLN A 53 -5.16 -5.37 -4.20
N THR A 54 -4.49 -4.52 -3.42
CA THR A 54 -4.02 -4.89 -2.10
C THR A 54 -5.25 -5.41 -1.39
N ASN A 55 -5.26 -6.70 -1.10
CA ASN A 55 -6.23 -7.32 -0.22
C ASN A 55 -6.27 -6.47 1.04
N ASP A 56 -7.25 -5.59 1.13
CA ASP A 56 -7.44 -4.74 2.28
C ASP A 56 -7.58 -5.68 3.46
N SER A 57 -6.54 -5.74 4.30
CA SER A 57 -6.45 -6.63 5.44
C SER A 57 -7.69 -6.42 6.30
N LEU A 58 -8.58 -7.42 6.29
CA LEU A 58 -9.94 -7.38 6.83
C LEU A 58 -9.92 -7.21 8.35
N PHE A 59 -8.93 -7.84 9.00
CA PHE A 59 -8.85 -7.93 10.44
C PHE A 59 -7.56 -7.32 11.02
N ALA A 60 -6.71 -6.68 10.22
CA ALA A 60 -5.40 -6.17 10.64
C ALA A 60 -5.41 -5.41 11.99
N LYS A 61 -6.38 -4.51 12.15
CA LYS A 61 -6.47 -3.65 13.34
C LYS A 61 -6.92 -4.45 14.56
N ASP A 62 -7.96 -5.25 14.42
CA ASP A 62 -8.53 -6.01 15.52
C ASP A 62 -7.61 -7.16 15.91
N LEU A 63 -6.95 -7.79 14.93
CA LEU A 63 -5.98 -8.85 15.16
C LEU A 63 -4.78 -8.35 15.96
N ARG A 64 -4.27 -7.13 15.71
CA ARG A 64 -3.22 -6.52 16.54
C ARG A 64 -3.65 -6.34 17.99
N LEU A 65 -4.89 -5.90 18.22
CA LEU A 65 -5.44 -5.75 19.57
C LEU A 65 -5.62 -7.10 20.26
N MET A 66 -6.12 -8.11 19.55
CA MET A 66 -6.26 -9.46 20.07
C MET A 66 -4.91 -10.11 20.37
N MET A 67 -3.92 -9.97 19.49
CA MET A 67 -2.55 -10.46 19.70
C MET A 67 -1.97 -9.89 21.00
N TYR A 68 -2.11 -8.58 21.22
CA TYR A 68 -1.73 -7.96 22.49
C TYR A 68 -2.58 -8.50 23.68
N GLY A 69 -3.89 -8.65 23.49
CA GLY A 69 -4.80 -9.21 24.50
C GLY A 69 -4.48 -10.66 24.90
N PHE A 70 -3.90 -11.45 23.99
CA PHE A 70 -3.42 -12.81 24.23
C PHE A 70 -1.98 -12.87 24.75
N GLY A 71 -1.31 -11.72 24.89
CA GLY A 71 0.04 -11.63 25.47
C GLY A 71 1.19 -11.59 24.47
N ASP A 72 0.91 -11.41 23.18
CA ASP A 72 1.94 -11.12 22.17
C ASP A 72 2.40 -9.64 22.26
N SER A 73 3.28 -9.22 21.36
CA SER A 73 3.81 -7.87 21.26
C SER A 73 2.70 -6.82 21.11
N LYS A 74 2.87 -5.69 21.80
CA LYS A 74 2.06 -4.47 21.61
C LYS A 74 2.15 -3.92 20.18
N HIS A 75 3.27 -4.17 19.51
CA HIS A 75 3.56 -3.76 18.15
C HIS A 75 4.05 -4.98 17.35
N PRO A 76 3.15 -5.90 16.97
CA PRO A 76 3.53 -7.06 16.17
C PRO A 76 3.93 -6.62 14.77
N LEU A 77 4.80 -7.41 14.12
CA LEU A 77 5.24 -7.14 12.76
C LEU A 77 4.08 -7.31 11.79
N ASP A 78 4.01 -6.47 10.75
CA ASP A 78 2.94 -6.58 9.74
C ASP A 78 2.92 -7.96 9.06
N ALA A 79 4.08 -8.56 8.84
CA ALA A 79 4.19 -9.92 8.31
C ALA A 79 3.55 -10.98 9.24
N THR A 80 3.67 -10.80 10.56
CA THR A 80 3.02 -11.70 11.53
C THR A 80 1.51 -11.51 11.51
N VAL A 81 1.04 -10.26 11.49
CA VAL A 81 -0.40 -9.95 11.42
C VAL A 81 -1.00 -10.54 10.15
N SER A 82 -0.34 -10.37 9.00
CA SER A 82 -0.76 -10.94 7.71
C SER A 82 -0.82 -12.46 7.76
N LEU A 83 0.23 -13.12 8.26
CA LEU A 83 0.26 -14.58 8.35
C LEU A 83 -0.86 -15.12 9.26
N VAL A 84 -1.08 -14.48 10.40
CA VAL A 84 -2.15 -14.90 11.32
C VAL A 84 -3.53 -14.64 10.70
N GLU A 85 -3.70 -13.54 9.96
CA GLU A 85 -4.92 -13.30 9.20
C GLU A 85 -5.19 -14.41 8.18
N ASP A 86 -4.17 -14.80 7.40
CA ASP A 86 -4.28 -15.90 6.43
C ASP A 86 -4.72 -17.21 7.12
N ILE A 87 -4.09 -17.56 8.25
CA ILE A 87 -4.42 -18.76 9.03
C ILE A 87 -5.87 -18.71 9.55
N VAL A 88 -6.32 -17.56 10.05
CA VAL A 88 -7.66 -17.41 10.61
C VAL A 88 -8.73 -17.47 9.52
N VAL A 89 -8.49 -16.82 8.37
CA VAL A 89 -9.40 -16.86 7.22
C VAL A 89 -9.52 -18.27 6.68
N GLU A 90 -8.40 -18.99 6.52
CA GLU A 90 -8.39 -20.40 6.11
C GLU A 90 -9.18 -21.25 7.10
N TYR A 91 -8.90 -21.13 8.40
CA TYR A 91 -9.57 -21.90 9.44
C TYR A 91 -11.09 -21.70 9.47
N ILE A 92 -11.55 -20.44 9.41
CA ILE A 92 -12.99 -20.12 9.41
C ILE A 92 -13.66 -20.66 8.14
N THR A 93 -13.02 -20.49 6.99
CA THR A 93 -13.52 -21.00 5.71
C THR A 93 -13.72 -22.52 5.77
N ASP A 94 -12.71 -23.23 6.26
CA ASP A 94 -12.75 -24.67 6.43
C ASP A 94 -13.80 -25.13 7.45
N LEU A 95 -13.91 -24.42 8.58
CA LEU A 95 -14.91 -24.70 9.61
C LEU A 95 -16.32 -24.59 9.04
N VAL A 96 -16.62 -23.53 8.31
CA VAL A 96 -17.94 -23.30 7.70
C VAL A 96 -18.23 -24.33 6.61
N HIS A 97 -17.25 -24.72 5.80
CA HIS A 97 -17.43 -25.81 4.82
C HIS A 97 -17.74 -27.14 5.50
N ARG A 98 -17.05 -27.47 6.59
CA ARG A 98 -17.33 -28.68 7.39
C ARG A 98 -18.73 -28.64 8.00
N ALA A 99 -19.12 -27.54 8.62
CA ALA A 99 -20.45 -27.36 9.20
C ALA A 99 -21.57 -27.46 8.14
N ALA A 100 -21.37 -26.81 6.98
CA ALA A 100 -22.31 -26.90 5.87
C ALA A 100 -22.44 -28.34 5.33
N HIS A 101 -21.35 -29.10 5.29
CA HIS A 101 -21.38 -30.51 4.90
C HIS A 101 -22.20 -31.36 5.87
N LEU A 102 -22.07 -31.14 7.19
CA LEU A 102 -22.87 -31.81 8.20
C LEU A 102 -24.37 -31.49 8.04
N ALA A 103 -24.70 -30.21 7.86
CA ALA A 103 -26.08 -29.79 7.65
C ALA A 103 -26.71 -30.40 6.38
N ARG A 104 -25.95 -30.46 5.29
CA ARG A 104 -26.38 -31.11 4.03
C ARG A 104 -26.64 -32.60 4.21
N LYS A 105 -25.78 -33.31 4.96
CA LYS A 105 -25.99 -34.73 5.30
C LYS A 105 -27.26 -34.94 6.13
N ARG A 106 -27.61 -33.99 7.01
CA ARG A 106 -28.85 -33.98 7.80
C ARG A 106 -30.09 -33.60 6.96
N GLY A 107 -29.91 -33.09 5.74
CA GLY A 107 -31.01 -32.63 4.89
C GLY A 107 -31.60 -31.28 5.32
N ALA A 108 -30.83 -30.46 6.03
CA ALA A 108 -31.28 -29.19 6.58
C ALA A 108 -30.31 -28.05 6.26
N ARG A 109 -30.74 -26.81 6.54
CA ARG A 109 -29.84 -25.64 6.51
C ARG A 109 -28.88 -25.71 7.69
N MET A 110 -27.69 -25.14 7.50
CA MET A 110 -26.69 -24.97 8.55
C MET A 110 -27.32 -24.23 9.74
N SER A 111 -27.11 -24.78 10.93
CA SER A 111 -27.51 -24.26 12.23
C SER A 111 -26.28 -24.03 13.10
N ARG A 112 -26.47 -23.35 14.24
CA ARG A 112 -25.43 -23.17 15.28
C ARG A 112 -24.85 -24.49 15.75
N GLU A 113 -25.68 -25.52 15.85
CA GLU A 113 -25.29 -26.84 16.35
C GLU A 113 -24.31 -27.58 15.40
N ASP A 114 -24.15 -27.10 14.15
CA ASP A 114 -23.27 -27.72 13.17
C ASP A 114 -21.83 -27.16 13.21
N VAL A 115 -21.56 -26.11 14.01
CA VAL A 115 -20.26 -25.42 14.15
C VAL A 115 -19.52 -25.86 15.41
#